data_AF-A0AAW4YCD4-F1
#
_entry.id   AF-A0AAW4YCD4-F1
#
_cell.length_a   1.000
_cell.length_b   1.000
_cell.length_c   1.000
_cell.angle_alpha   90.00
_cell.angle_beta   90.00
_cell.angle_gamma   90.00
#
_symmetry.space_group_name_H-M   'P 1'
#
loop_
_entity.id
_entity.type
_entity.pdbx_description
1 polymer ?
#
loop_
_entity_poly.entity_id
_entity_poly.type
_entity_poly.pdbx_seq_one_letter_code
_entity_poly.pdbx_strand_id
1 'polypeptide(L)' 'HVFPPYQGAPLFKESFLKKHPEIKKPLNKLENKISDEDMQMMNYKVTVKNEDPYTVAKDYLKAKGLIK' A
#
# COMPACT_ATOMS: atom_id res chain seq x y z
N HIS A 1 -25.93 -2.91 0.15
CA HIS A 1 -24.75 -3.69 -0.27
C HIS A 1 -25.02 -4.21 -1.68
N VAL A 2 -24.55 -3.49 -2.70
CA VAL A 2 -24.86 -3.77 -4.11
C VAL A 2 -23.62 -4.26 -4.88
N PHE A 3 -22.44 -4.13 -4.29
CA PHE A 3 -21.16 -4.56 -4.87
C PHE A 3 -20.36 -5.42 -3.88
N PRO A 4 -19.55 -6.36 -4.38
CA PRO A 4 -18.63 -7.12 -3.54
C PRO A 4 -17.55 -6.19 -2.94
N PRO A 5 -16.90 -6.59 -1.83
CA PRO A 5 -15.77 -5.84 -1.29
C PRO A 5 -14.57 -5.90 -2.24
N TYR A 6 -13.90 -4.77 -2.43
CA TYR A 6 -12.67 -4.66 -3.24
C TYR A 6 -11.51 -4.21 -2.34
N GLN A 7 -10.82 -5.19 -1.75
CA GLN A 7 -9.67 -4.93 -0.89
C GLN A 7 -8.38 -5.04 -1.70
N GLY A 8 -7.51 -4.02 -1.59
CA GLY A 8 -6.18 -4.06 -2.17
C GLY A 8 -5.28 -5.04 -1.42
N ALA A 9 -4.58 -5.91 -2.15
CA ALA A 9 -3.60 -6.83 -1.57
C ALA A 9 -2.41 -7.03 -2.52
N PRO A 10 -1.17 -7.11 -2.00
CA PRO A 10 -0.02 -7.54 -2.78
C PRO A 10 -0.18 -8.99 -3.27
N LEU A 11 -0.01 -9.22 -4.57
CA LEU A 11 -0.12 -10.54 -5.18
C LEU A 11 1.20 -10.93 -5.86
N PHE A 12 1.64 -12.18 -5.64
CA PHE A 12 2.90 -12.70 -6.16
C PHE A 12 2.72 -14.12 -6.70
N LYS A 13 3.57 -14.48 -7.67
CA LYS A 13 3.75 -15.89 -8.05
C LYS A 13 4.35 -16.65 -6.87
N GLU A 14 3.84 -17.84 -6.59
CA GLU A 14 4.35 -18.69 -5.52
C GLU A 14 5.85 -19.01 -5.69
N SER A 15 6.28 -19.29 -6.93
CA SER A 15 7.68 -19.55 -7.26
C SER A 15 8.61 -18.38 -6.96
N PHE A 16 8.12 -17.14 -7.06
CA PHE A 16 8.87 -15.94 -6.69
C PHE A 16 9.01 -15.83 -5.17
N LEU A 17 7.92 -16.02 -4.43
CA LEU A 17 7.95 -16.00 -2.96
C LEU A 17 8.82 -17.09 -2.34
N LYS A 18 8.95 -18.25 -3.00
CA LYS A 18 9.87 -19.32 -2.58
C LYS A 18 11.34 -18.92 -2.75
N LYS A 19 11.67 -18.16 -3.82
CA LYS A 19 13.02 -17.66 -4.08
C LYS A 19 13.36 -16.42 -3.26
N HIS A 20 12.36 -15.63 -2.89
CA HIS A 20 12.48 -14.37 -2.17
C HIS A 20 11.65 -14.36 -0.89
N PRO A 21 11.91 -15.25 0.08
CA PRO A 21 11.13 -15.30 1.33
C PRO A 21 11.26 -14.02 2.16
N GLU A 22 12.33 -13.24 1.97
CA GLU A 22 12.62 -11.99 2.67
C GLU A 22 11.57 -10.91 2.46
N ILE A 23 10.80 -10.95 1.37
CA ILE A 23 9.80 -9.91 1.05
C ILE A 23 8.51 -10.06 1.85
N LYS A 24 8.20 -11.27 2.37
CA LYS A 24 6.95 -11.53 3.09
C LYS A 24 6.83 -10.67 4.35
N LYS A 25 7.88 -10.69 5.18
CA LYS A 25 7.92 -9.96 6.46
C LYS A 25 7.75 -8.44 6.31
N PRO A 26 8.47 -7.72 5.41
CA PRO A 26 8.28 -6.29 5.25
C PRO A 26 6.92 -5.94 4.65
N LEU A 27 6.39 -6.71 3.69
CA LEU A 27 5.08 -6.44 3.09
C LEU A 27 3.94 -6.62 4.08
N ASN A 28 3.99 -7.65 4.93
CA ASN A 28 2.99 -7.86 5.97
C ASN A 28 2.96 -6.74 7.02
N LYS A 29 3.97 -5.86 7.09
CA LYS A 29 3.88 -4.66 7.94
C LYS A 29 2.79 -3.68 7.48
N LEU A 30 2.35 -3.78 6.22
CA LEU A 30 1.29 -2.97 5.64
C LEU A 30 -0.10 -3.51 5.95
N GLU A 31 -0.21 -4.73 6.47
CA GLU A 31 -1.48 -5.37 6.79
C GLU A 31 -2.30 -4.48 7.74
N ASN A 32 -3.55 -4.19 7.33
CA ASN A 32 -4.49 -3.34 8.06
C ASN A 32 -3.96 -1.93 8.40
N LYS A 33 -2.97 -1.40 7.66
CA LYS A 33 -2.42 -0.06 7.91
C LYS A 33 -3.12 1.05 7.15
N ILE A 34 -3.63 0.73 5.96
CA ILE A 34 -4.23 1.69 5.03
C ILE A 34 -5.75 1.56 5.12
N SER A 35 -6.41 2.57 5.69
CA SER A 35 -7.88 2.67 5.66
C SER A 35 -8.39 3.20 4.31
N ASP A 36 -9.70 3.16 4.12
CA ASP A 36 -10.33 3.74 2.93
C ASP A 36 -10.07 5.25 2.85
N GLU A 37 -10.11 5.96 3.99
CA GLU A 37 -9.81 7.39 4.07
C GLU A 37 -8.34 7.70 3.75
N ASP A 38 -7.41 6.89 4.26
CA ASP A 38 -5.98 7.01 3.93
C ASP A 38 -5.79 6.89 2.42
N MET A 39 -6.40 5.87 1.79
CA MET A 39 -6.28 5.63 0.35
C MET A 39 -6.94 6.73 -0.49
N GLN A 40 -8.13 7.19 -0.09
CA GLN A 40 -8.82 8.31 -0.75
C GLN A 40 -7.95 9.58 -0.74
N MET A 41 -7.33 9.89 0.40
CA MET A 41 -6.47 11.06 0.53
C MET A 41 -5.20 10.95 -0.32
N MET A 42 -4.55 9.77 -0.35
CA MET A 42 -3.40 9.52 -1.21
C MET A 42 -3.76 9.64 -2.70
N ASN A 43 -4.90 9.07 -3.11
CA ASN A 43 -5.39 9.19 -4.49
C ASN A 43 -5.71 10.64 -4.86
N TYR A 44 -6.31 11.41 -3.95
CA TYR A 44 -6.58 12.83 -4.19
C TYR A 44 -5.29 13.64 -4.43
N LYS A 45 -4.24 13.40 -3.64
CA LYS A 45 -2.93 14.05 -3.82
C LYS A 45 -2.35 13.77 -5.21
N VAL A 46 -2.44 12.52 -5.66
CA VAL A 46 -1.93 12.13 -6.98
C VAL A 46 -2.81 12.68 -8.11
N THR A 47 -4.11 12.38 -8.10
CA THR A 47 -4.99 12.64 -9.25
C THR A 47 -5.42 14.10 -9.37
N VAL A 48 -5.60 14.81 -8.25
CA VAL A 48 -6.11 16.20 -8.26
C VAL A 48 -5.00 17.21 -8.02
N LYS A 49 -4.09 16.93 -7.06
CA LYS A 49 -2.97 17.83 -6.78
C LYS A 49 -1.73 17.58 -7.64
N ASN A 50 -1.76 16.52 -8.46
CA ASN A 50 -0.68 16.14 -9.36
C ASN A 50 0.67 15.96 -8.62
N GLU A 51 0.60 15.51 -7.35
CA GLU A 51 1.77 15.14 -6.56
C GLU A 51 2.36 13.82 -7.08
N ASP A 52 3.69 13.69 -7.01
CA ASP A 52 4.37 12.46 -7.42
C ASP A 52 3.93 11.26 -6.54
N PRO A 53 3.41 10.16 -7.15
CA PRO A 53 2.92 9.01 -6.40
C PRO A 53 3.97 8.37 -5.50
N TYR A 54 5.24 8.38 -5.91
CA TYR A 54 6.33 7.82 -5.11
C TYR A 54 6.53 8.63 -3.83
N THR A 55 6.51 9.95 -3.93
CA THR A 55 6.61 10.87 -2.80
C THR A 55 5.43 10.70 -1.85
N VAL A 56 4.19 10.66 -2.37
CA VAL A 56 2.97 10.43 -1.57
C VAL A 56 3.05 9.11 -0.79
N ALA A 57 3.44 8.01 -1.45
CA ALA A 57 3.57 6.71 -0.80
C ALA A 57 4.69 6.71 0.26
N LYS A 58 5.84 7.31 -0.05
CA LYS A 58 6.98 7.41 0.87
C LYS A 58 6.62 8.19 2.13
N ASP A 59 5.94 9.33 1.98
CA ASP A 59 5.53 10.17 3.10
C ASP A 59 4.51 9.46 3.98
N TYR A 60 3.56 8.73 3.38
CA TYR A 60 2.63 7.89 4.12
C TYR A 60 3.36 6.84 4.98
N LEU A 61 4.30 6.11 4.37
CA LEU A 61 5.06 5.07 5.06
C LEU A 61 5.92 5.66 6.20
N LYS A 62 6.50 6.86 6.01
CA LYS A 62 7.23 7.57 7.07
C LYS A 62 6.31 8.02 8.20
N ALA A 63 5.17 8.62 7.86
CA ALA A 63 4.19 9.09 8.84
C ALA A 63 3.62 7.96 9.71
N LYS A 64 3.47 6.76 9.15
CA LYS A 64 3.06 5.54 9.88
C LYS A 64 4.23 4.81 10.56
N GLY A 65 5.46 5.33 10.48
CA GLY A 65 6.65 4.73 11.09
C GLY A 65 7.10 3.41 10.47
N LEU A 66 6.68 3.12 9.23
CA LEU A 66 6.97 1.88 8.52
C LEU A 66 8.36 1.90 7.88
N ILE A 67 8.84 3.09 7.52
CA ILE A 67 10.19 3.35 6.99
C ILE A 67 10.76 4.66 7.59
N LYS A 68 12.05 4.91 7.41
CA LYS A 68 12.74 6.14 7.84
C LYS A 68 12.82 7.19 6.72
#